data_AF-A0A841RS83-F1
#
_entry.id   AF-A0A841RS83-F1
#
_cell.length_a   1.000
_cell.length_b   1.000
_cell.length_c   1.000
_cell.angle_alpha   90.00
_cell.angle_beta   90.00
_cell.angle_gamma   90.00
#
_symmetry.space_group_name_H-M   'P 1'
#
loop_
_entity.id
_entity.type
_entity.pdbx_description
1 polymer ?
#
loop_
_entity_poly.entity_id
_entity_poly.type
_entity_poly.pdbx_seq_one_letter_code
_entity_poly.pdbx_strand_id
1 'polypeptide(L)' 'MNDELMWKPYPEGISKYSAPNYDECFGYTPLLGLGGSEKVENLKKVKLKEHILIITEFMGPVQ' A
#
# COMPACT_ATOMS: atom_id res chain seq x y z
N MET A 1 -19.81 19.12 -9.62
CA MET A 1 -19.36 17.77 -9.23
C MET A 1 -19.26 17.77 -7.72
N ASN A 2 -19.93 16.84 -7.04
CA ASN A 2 -20.08 16.85 -5.58
C ASN A 2 -18.81 16.28 -4.92
N ASP A 3 -18.13 17.08 -4.09
CA ASP A 3 -16.86 16.73 -3.43
C ASP A 3 -16.98 15.56 -2.44
N GLU A 4 -18.21 15.24 -2.01
CA GLU A 4 -18.52 14.15 -1.06
C GLU A 4 -18.16 12.74 -1.57
N LEU A 5 -17.99 12.58 -2.89
CA LEU A 5 -17.57 11.30 -3.50
C LEU A 5 -16.05 11.18 -3.67
N MET A 6 -15.28 12.22 -3.35
CA MET A 6 -13.82 12.24 -3.50
C MET A 6 -13.13 11.64 -2.26
N TRP A 7 -13.32 10.34 -2.04
CA TRP A 7 -12.54 9.62 -1.03
C TRP A 7 -11.05 9.64 -1.40
N LYS A 8 -10.20 10.19 -0.52
CA LYS A 8 -8.74 10.20 -0.66
C LYS A 8 -8.13 9.19 0.33
N PRO A 9 -7.95 7.92 -0.06
CA PRO A 9 -7.31 6.94 0.81
C PRO A 9 -5.83 7.34 1.03
N TYR A 10 -5.36 7.24 2.27
CA TYR A 10 -3.96 7.52 2.67
C TYR A 10 -3.46 8.93 2.31
N PRO A 11 -4.08 10.01 2.83
CA PRO A 11 -3.71 11.39 2.47
C PRO A 11 -2.24 11.73 2.75
N GLU A 12 -1.68 11.20 3.85
CA GLU A 12 -0.26 11.37 4.18
C GLU A 12 0.65 10.60 3.22
N GLY A 13 0.25 9.39 2.81
CA GLY A 13 0.96 8.60 1.80
C GLY A 13 0.98 9.29 0.43
N ILE A 14 -0.17 9.83 0.01
CA ILE A 14 -0.27 10.61 -1.24
C ILE A 14 0.58 11.88 -1.15
N SER A 15 0.52 12.60 -0.03
CA SER A 15 1.30 13.84 0.16
C SER A 15 2.81 13.57 0.09
N LYS A 16 3.26 12.42 0.57
CA LYS A 16 4.68 12.07 0.61
C LYS A 16 5.21 11.43 -0.66
N TYR A 17 4.40 10.61 -1.33
CA TYR A 17 4.86 9.73 -2.41
C TYR A 17 4.13 9.91 -3.74
N SER A 18 3.19 10.86 -3.82
CA SER A 18 2.19 11.00 -4.89
C SER A 18 1.25 9.79 -5.02
N ALA A 19 0.15 9.97 -5.75
CA ALA A 19 -0.77 8.87 -6.00
C ALA A 19 -0.07 7.73 -6.78
N PRO A 20 -0.35 6.46 -6.44
CA PRO A 20 0.16 5.33 -7.21
C PRO A 20 -0.47 5.30 -8.61
N ASN A 21 0.27 4.74 -9.58
CA ASN A 21 -0.27 4.40 -10.89
C ASN A 21 -1.28 3.23 -10.79
N TYR A 22 -1.99 2.93 -11.88
CA TYR A 22 -2.97 1.85 -11.93
C TYR A 22 -2.39 0.47 -11.54
N ASP A 23 -1.12 0.20 -11.84
CA ASP A 23 -0.42 -1.05 -11.53
C ASP A 23 0.38 -0.99 -10.22
N GLU A 24 0.18 0.06 -9.42
CA GLU A 24 0.90 0.31 -8.17
C GLU A 24 -0.05 0.41 -6.98
N CYS A 25 0.49 0.18 -5.79
CA CYS A 25 -0.20 0.44 -4.52
C CYS A 25 0.79 0.96 -3.46
N PHE A 26 0.25 1.40 -2.32
CA PHE A 26 1.06 1.62 -1.13
C PHE A 26 1.21 0.30 -0.38
N GLY A 27 2.45 -0.16 -0.23
CA GLY A 27 2.81 -1.37 0.53
C GLY A 27 3.74 -1.03 1.68
N TYR A 28 3.55 -1.69 2.83
CA TYR A 28 4.45 -1.55 3.98
C TYR A 28 5.75 -2.31 3.74
N THR A 29 6.87 -1.65 3.96
CA THR A 29 8.21 -2.27 3.96
C THR A 29 8.95 -1.88 5.24
N PRO A 30 9.25 -2.82 6.15
CA PRO A 30 8.97 -4.27 6.08
C PRO A 30 7.48 -4.61 6.15
N LEU A 31 7.12 -5.82 5.68
CA LEU A 31 5.73 -6.31 5.72
C LEU A 31 5.20 -6.35 7.16
N LEU A 32 3.94 -5.98 7.36
CA LEU A 32 3.30 -6.00 8.69
C LEU A 32 3.32 -7.40 9.30
N GLY A 33 3.00 -8.43 8.50
CA GLY A 33 3.03 -9.83 8.93
C GLY A 33 4.42 -10.36 9.31
N LEU A 34 5.49 -9.64 8.96
CA LEU A 34 6.88 -9.93 9.36
C LEU A 34 7.35 -9.03 10.53
N GLY A 35 6.42 -8.39 11.25
CA GLY A 35 6.74 -7.48 12.36
C GLY A 35 6.97 -6.03 11.94
N GLY A 36 6.57 -5.64 10.72
CA GLY A 36 6.60 -4.25 10.28
C GLY A 36 5.66 -3.36 11.08
N SER A 37 6.03 -2.09 11.21
CA SER A 37 5.20 -1.10 11.91
C SER A 37 4.31 -0.31 10.96
N GLU A 38 3.08 -0.07 11.38
CA GLU A 38 2.08 0.70 10.65
C GLU A 38 2.37 2.21 10.73
N LYS A 39 3.40 2.64 9.98
CA LYS A 39 3.83 4.04 9.92
C LYS A 39 3.97 4.51 8.48
N VAL A 40 3.68 5.78 8.22
CA VAL A 40 3.75 6.37 6.87
C VAL A 40 5.18 6.34 6.31
N GLU A 41 6.21 6.38 7.16
CA GLU A 41 7.60 6.22 6.73
C GLU A 41 7.90 4.85 6.13
N ASN A 42 7.14 3.82 6.51
CA ASN A 42 7.30 2.47 6.00
C ASN A 42 6.45 2.19 4.76
N LEU A 43 5.55 3.11 4.37
CA LEU A 43 4.82 2.99 3.11
C LEU A 43 5.75 3.27 1.93
N LYS A 44 5.64 2.46 0.88
CA LYS A 44 6.29 2.68 -0.41
C LYS A 44 5.31 2.44 -1.54
N LYS A 45 5.49 3.15 -2.67
CA LYS A 45 4.86 2.76 -3.93
C LYS A 45 5.55 1.51 -4.46
N VAL A 46 4.77 0.46 -4.64
CA VAL A 46 5.23 -0.86 -5.09
C VAL A 46 4.30 -1.34 -6.19
N LYS A 47 4.78 -2.27 -7.04
CA LYS A 47 3.93 -2.90 -8.04
C LYS A 47 2.95 -3.87 -7.38
N LEU A 48 1.67 -3.75 -7.73
CA LEU A 48 0.57 -4.41 -7.02
C LEU A 48 0.70 -5.93 -7.05
N LYS A 49 0.92 -6.51 -8.23
CA LYS A 49 0.95 -7.98 -8.41
C LYS A 49 2.14 -8.60 -7.70
N GLU A 50 3.30 -7.97 -7.83
CA GLU A 50 4.56 -8.39 -7.24
C GLU A 50 4.51 -8.29 -5.71
N HIS A 51 3.91 -7.21 -5.18
CA HIS A 51 3.78 -7.06 -3.73
C HIS A 51 2.81 -8.07 -3.12
N ILE A 52 1.69 -8.37 -3.80
CA ILE A 52 0.79 -9.46 -3.42
C ILE A 52 1.54 -10.79 -3.42
N LEU A 53 2.28 -11.10 -4.50
CA LEU A 53 3.06 -12.32 -4.60
C LEU A 53 4.03 -12.48 -3.41
N ILE A 54 4.81 -11.45 -3.10
CA ILE A 54 5.73 -11.46 -1.96
C ILE A 54 4.96 -11.69 -0.66
N ILE A 55 3.83 -11.01 -0.44
CA ILE A 55 3.01 -11.23 0.77
C ILE A 55 2.55 -12.69 0.85
N THR A 56 2.05 -13.26 -0.24
CA THR A 56 1.54 -14.64 -0.25
C THR A 56 2.63 -15.69 -0.07
N GLU A 57 3.87 -15.44 -0.52
CA GLU A 57 5.01 -16.33 -0.26
C GLU A 57 5.37 -16.40 1.24
N PHE A 58 5.22 -15.29 1.97
CA PHE A 58 5.54 -15.24 3.40
C PHE A 58 4.35 -15.60 4.31
N MET A 59 3.13 -15.29 3.91
CA MET A 59 1.92 -15.39 4.73
C MET A 59 1.01 -16.56 4.34
N GLY A 60 1.26 -17.19 3.18
CA GLY A 60 0.36 -18.16 2.58
C GLY A 60 -0.73 -17.51 1.70
N PRO A 61 -1.54 -18.33 1.03
CA PRO A 61 -2.61 -17.84 0.16
C PRO A 61 -3.76 -17.21 0.96
N VAL A 62 -4.48 -16.28 0.32
CA VAL A 62 -5.75 -15.76 0.83
C VAL A 62 -6.79 -16.88 0.77
N GLN A 63 -7.49 -17.14 1.88
CA GLN A 63 -8.57 -18.13 1.98
C GLN A 63 -9.95 -17.50 1.84
#